data_AF-A0A1A0HIT3-F1
#
_entry.id   AF-A0A1A0HIT3-F1
#
_cell.length_a   1.000
_cell.length_b   1.000
_cell.length_c   1.000
_cell.angle_alpha   90.00
_cell.angle_beta   90.00
_cell.angle_gamma   90.00
#
_symmetry.space_group_name_H-M   'P 1'
#
loop_
_entity.id
_entity.type
_entity.pdbx_description
1 polymer ?
#
loop_
_entity_poly.entity_id
_entity_poly.type
_entity_poly.pdbx_seq_one_letter_code
_entity_poly.pdbx_strand_id
1 'polypeptide(L)'
;MKLRMSGAEFRNIGKVDFTSFSQLGESSYNKGEIAFGICSNQTQSIPFVVASFGLWINRGKMIFQKGIGSMTELYVVGKSIVNESLAITYNGSICLYNTHWNTNMDIKGHDCVAVGSDSRLEISFARGVNAVQNTQTIYLESPASVLAISGLTSLLTPPFINIAGFGQHNWIDLDVEFNNLTTEYDYFENSGLLVITLSKRQVVQIQIGESYDLRYFKLTSGPAGSRLVYEPPSPNTPPNACSCKLIC
;
A
#
# COMPACT_ATOMS: atom_id res chain seq x y z
N MET A 1 -28.14 -0.75 -23.14
CA MET A 1 -28.35 0.55 -22.47
C MET A 1 -27.00 1.02 -21.95
N LYS A 2 -26.47 2.15 -22.42
CA LYS A 2 -25.14 2.67 -22.01
C LYS A 2 -25.34 3.61 -20.83
N LEU A 3 -24.86 3.26 -19.64
CA LEU A 3 -24.80 4.20 -18.54
C LEU A 3 -23.51 5.02 -18.70
N ARG A 4 -23.65 6.29 -19.06
CA ARG A 4 -22.56 7.26 -19.05
C ARG A 4 -22.86 8.25 -17.93
N MET A 5 -22.07 8.21 -16.86
CA MET A 5 -22.12 9.20 -15.81
C MET A 5 -21.08 10.28 -16.12
N SER A 6 -21.52 11.51 -16.29
CA SER A 6 -20.66 12.68 -16.46
C SER A 6 -21.25 13.85 -15.68
N GLY A 7 -20.43 14.46 -14.82
CA GLY A 7 -20.72 15.59 -13.96
C GLY A 7 -19.46 16.00 -13.20
N ALA A 8 -19.44 17.18 -12.58
CA ALA A 8 -18.28 17.66 -11.82
C ALA A 8 -18.10 16.96 -10.47
N GLU A 9 -19.19 16.46 -9.87
CA GLU A 9 -19.17 15.70 -8.61
C GLU A 9 -20.26 14.61 -8.63
N PHE A 10 -19.95 13.45 -8.02
CA PHE A 10 -20.90 12.36 -7.76
C PHE A 10 -20.85 12.04 -6.26
N ARG A 11 -21.99 12.18 -5.58
CA ARG A 11 -22.13 11.84 -4.16
C ARG A 11 -23.15 10.74 -3.99
N ASN A 12 -22.72 9.61 -3.43
CA ASN A 12 -23.60 8.49 -3.09
C ASN A 12 -23.55 8.26 -1.58
N ILE A 13 -24.73 8.08 -0.97
CA ILE A 13 -24.90 7.83 0.47
C ILE A 13 -25.42 6.41 0.75
N GLY A 14 -25.26 5.49 -0.21
CA GLY A 14 -25.71 4.10 -0.14
C GLY A 14 -24.73 3.12 -0.80
N LYS A 15 -25.21 1.94 -1.22
CA LYS A 15 -24.42 0.97 -1.99
C LYS A 15 -24.47 1.34 -3.48
N VAL A 16 -23.33 1.64 -4.10
CA VAL A 16 -23.21 1.67 -5.56
C VAL A 16 -22.91 0.25 -6.02
N ASP A 17 -23.89 -0.39 -6.65
CA ASP A 17 -23.74 -1.71 -7.27
C ASP A 17 -23.89 -1.54 -8.79
N PHE A 18 -22.81 -1.77 -9.55
CA PHE A 18 -22.86 -1.74 -11.00
C PHE A 18 -23.41 -3.06 -11.52
N THR A 19 -24.73 -3.28 -11.43
CA THR A 19 -25.37 -4.52 -11.89
C THR A 19 -25.70 -4.54 -13.39
N SER A 20 -25.07 -3.68 -14.18
CA SER A 20 -25.22 -3.67 -15.65
C SER A 20 -23.90 -3.45 -16.39
N PHE A 21 -22.92 -4.31 -16.17
CA PHE A 21 -22.04 -4.71 -17.28
C PHE A 21 -22.84 -5.61 -18.21
N SER A 22 -23.64 -5.00 -19.10
CA SER A 22 -24.22 -5.72 -20.25
C SER A 22 -23.20 -5.79 -21.38
N GLN A 23 -22.11 -6.49 -21.07
CA GLN A 23 -21.28 -7.32 -21.94
C GLN A 23 -20.18 -7.86 -21.04
N LEU A 24 -19.85 -9.13 -21.20
CA LEU A 24 -18.61 -9.75 -20.74
C LEU A 24 -17.43 -8.86 -21.17
N GLY A 25 -17.07 -7.90 -20.32
CA GLY A 25 -15.87 -7.10 -20.44
C GLY A 25 -14.90 -7.69 -19.46
N GLU A 26 -13.99 -8.53 -19.95
CA GLU A 26 -12.92 -9.16 -19.17
C GLU A 26 -11.94 -8.14 -18.56
N SER A 27 -12.21 -6.84 -18.57
CA SER A 27 -11.25 -5.79 -18.22
C SER A 27 -11.93 -4.53 -17.68
N SER A 28 -11.42 -4.02 -16.56
CA SER A 28 -11.83 -2.78 -15.92
C SER A 28 -10.74 -1.72 -16.03
N TYR A 29 -11.14 -0.48 -16.30
CA TYR A 29 -10.22 0.61 -16.59
C TYR A 29 -10.65 1.94 -15.96
N ASN A 30 -9.79 2.57 -15.16
CA ASN A 30 -10.00 3.91 -14.61
C ASN A 30 -8.94 4.90 -15.13
N LYS A 31 -9.36 6.14 -15.44
CA LYS A 31 -8.49 7.29 -15.81
C LYS A 31 -8.74 8.53 -14.97
N GLY A 32 -9.83 8.54 -14.19
CA GLY A 32 -10.25 9.68 -13.37
C GLY A 32 -10.10 9.38 -11.88
N GLU A 33 -10.81 10.12 -11.05
CA GLU A 33 -10.85 9.86 -9.61
C GLU A 33 -12.10 9.04 -9.27
N ILE A 34 -11.92 7.97 -8.49
CA ILE A 34 -12.99 7.17 -7.89
C ILE A 34 -12.79 7.21 -6.38
N ALA A 35 -13.84 7.52 -5.63
CA ALA A 35 -13.76 7.61 -4.18
C ALA A 35 -14.84 6.73 -3.53
N PHE A 36 -14.43 5.93 -2.55
CA PHE A 36 -15.25 5.04 -1.74
C PHE A 36 -15.20 5.53 -0.30
N GLY A 37 -16.33 6.02 0.21
CA GLY A 37 -16.40 6.69 1.51
C GLY A 37 -17.47 6.10 2.41
N ILE A 38 -17.12 5.79 3.66
CA ILE A 38 -18.04 5.49 4.75
C ILE A 38 -17.92 6.62 5.77
N CYS A 39 -18.61 7.74 5.53
CA CYS A 39 -18.48 8.97 6.35
C CYS A 39 -19.44 9.03 7.55
N SER A 40 -20.32 8.05 7.71
CA SER A 40 -21.25 8.01 8.84
C SER A 40 -20.59 7.39 10.09
N ASN A 41 -21.15 7.67 11.27
CA ASN A 41 -20.70 7.08 12.55
C ASN A 41 -21.09 5.59 12.69
N GLN A 42 -21.22 4.87 11.57
CA GLN A 42 -21.53 3.45 11.60
C GLN A 42 -20.34 2.69 12.19
N THR A 43 -20.60 2.04 13.32
CA THR A 43 -19.61 1.22 14.04
C THR A 43 -19.36 -0.11 13.34
N GLN A 44 -20.31 -0.58 12.51
CA GLN A 44 -20.16 -1.81 11.75
C GLN A 44 -19.15 -1.62 10.62
N SER A 45 -18.15 -2.51 10.55
CA SER A 45 -17.16 -2.51 9.48
C SER A 45 -17.75 -3.14 8.23
N ILE A 46 -18.11 -2.31 7.23
CA ILE A 46 -18.55 -2.77 5.92
C ILE A 46 -17.33 -2.71 5.00
N PRO A 47 -16.82 -3.84 4.49
CA PRO A 47 -15.61 -3.84 3.69
C PRO A 47 -15.83 -3.15 2.34
N PHE A 48 -14.77 -2.53 1.83
CA PHE A 48 -14.69 -2.14 0.43
C PHE A 48 -14.33 -3.36 -0.41
N VAL A 49 -15.04 -3.57 -1.52
CA VAL A 49 -14.77 -4.67 -2.45
C VAL A 49 -14.67 -4.12 -3.87
N VAL A 50 -13.51 -4.33 -4.50
CA VAL A 50 -13.26 -4.00 -5.90
C VAL A 50 -12.79 -5.26 -6.61
N ALA A 51 -13.63 -5.82 -7.48
CA ALA A 51 -13.32 -7.06 -8.18
C ALA A 51 -13.46 -6.89 -9.70
N SER A 52 -12.54 -7.49 -10.44
CA SER A 52 -12.64 -7.74 -11.88
C SER A 52 -12.32 -9.20 -12.16
N PHE A 53 -13.11 -9.83 -13.03
CA PHE A 53 -12.90 -11.21 -13.47
C PHE A 53 -11.77 -11.35 -14.50
N GLY A 54 -11.28 -10.23 -15.03
CA GLY A 54 -10.05 -10.20 -15.80
C GLY A 54 -9.21 -8.97 -15.43
N LEU A 55 -8.72 -8.24 -16.43
CA LEU A 55 -7.77 -7.17 -16.21
C LEU A 55 -8.34 -6.05 -15.32
N TRP A 56 -7.51 -5.51 -14.45
CA TRP A 56 -7.76 -4.24 -13.79
C TRP A 56 -6.59 -3.28 -14.00
N ILE A 57 -6.85 -2.17 -14.70
CA ILE A 57 -5.90 -1.06 -14.82
C ILE A 57 -6.54 0.21 -14.25
N ASN A 58 -5.87 0.84 -13.29
CA ASN A 58 -6.17 2.20 -12.87
C ASN A 58 -5.02 3.12 -13.29
N ARG A 59 -5.32 4.18 -14.04
CA ARG A 59 -4.41 5.29 -14.36
C ARG A 59 -4.77 6.62 -13.69
N GLY A 60 -5.84 6.60 -12.91
CA GLY A 60 -6.31 7.76 -12.16
C GLY A 60 -6.12 7.53 -10.67
N LYS A 61 -7.02 8.09 -9.86
CA LYS A 61 -6.96 7.99 -8.40
C LYS A 61 -8.09 7.13 -7.85
N MET A 62 -7.79 6.32 -6.85
CA MET A 62 -8.76 5.56 -6.07
C MET A 62 -8.60 5.88 -4.59
N ILE A 63 -9.65 6.36 -3.95
CA ILE A 63 -9.62 6.76 -2.54
C ILE A 63 -10.56 5.85 -1.76
N PHE A 64 -10.07 5.24 -0.69
CA PHE A 64 -10.83 4.43 0.24
C PHE A 64 -10.76 5.08 1.61
N GLN A 65 -11.90 5.51 2.14
CA GLN A 65 -11.94 6.21 3.42
C GLN A 65 -13.11 5.74 4.28
N LYS A 66 -12.80 5.35 5.51
CA LYS A 66 -13.78 5.28 6.59
C LYS A 66 -13.56 6.46 7.54
N GLY A 67 -14.63 7.20 7.86
CA GLY A 67 -14.54 8.41 8.67
C GLY A 67 -14.15 8.13 10.12
N ILE A 68 -14.99 7.41 10.86
CA ILE A 68 -14.85 7.19 12.31
C ILE A 68 -15.00 5.70 12.64
N GLY A 69 -14.35 5.27 13.73
CA GLY A 69 -14.47 3.93 14.28
C GLY A 69 -13.33 3.01 13.84
N SER A 70 -13.53 1.71 14.00
CA SER A 70 -12.52 0.71 13.63
C SER A 70 -12.21 0.73 12.14
N MET A 71 -10.97 0.41 11.80
CA MET A 71 -10.49 0.23 10.43
C MET A 71 -11.41 -0.70 9.62
N THR A 72 -11.59 -0.41 8.34
CA THR A 72 -12.37 -1.26 7.43
C THR A 72 -11.51 -2.02 6.46
N GLU A 73 -11.92 -3.24 6.11
CA GLU A 73 -11.17 -4.09 5.20
C GLU A 73 -11.39 -3.66 3.74
N LEU A 74 -10.33 -3.72 2.94
CA LEU A 74 -10.34 -3.52 1.51
C LEU A 74 -9.95 -4.84 0.83
N TYR A 75 -10.88 -5.39 0.06
CA TYR A 75 -10.65 -6.53 -0.81
C TYR A 75 -10.58 -6.07 -2.25
N VAL A 76 -9.42 -6.29 -2.88
CA VAL A 76 -9.25 -6.02 -4.30
C VAL A 76 -8.84 -7.29 -5.02
N VAL A 77 -9.50 -7.58 -6.13
CA VAL A 77 -9.23 -8.77 -6.96
C VAL A 77 -9.19 -8.36 -8.42
N GLY A 78 -8.14 -8.77 -9.12
CA GLY A 78 -7.98 -8.58 -10.57
C GLY A 78 -6.97 -9.56 -11.15
N LYS A 79 -6.78 -9.50 -12.48
CA LYS A 79 -5.77 -10.29 -13.19
C LYS A 79 -4.76 -9.41 -13.94
N SER A 80 -3.54 -9.94 -14.06
CA SER A 80 -2.44 -9.43 -14.89
C SER A 80 -2.72 -9.62 -16.38
N ILE A 81 -2.34 -8.64 -17.22
CA ILE A 81 -2.40 -8.73 -18.70
C ILE A 81 -1.45 -9.82 -19.23
N VAL A 82 -0.30 -9.95 -18.57
CA VAL A 82 0.85 -10.67 -19.14
C VAL A 82 0.71 -12.19 -19.00
N ASN A 83 0.11 -12.65 -17.91
CA ASN A 83 0.17 -14.05 -17.49
C ASN A 83 -1.08 -14.51 -16.70
N GLU A 84 -2.16 -13.72 -16.70
CA GLU A 84 -3.41 -13.99 -15.96
C GLU A 84 -3.27 -14.23 -14.45
N SER A 85 -2.09 -13.99 -13.87
CA SER A 85 -1.89 -14.11 -12.42
C SER A 85 -2.75 -13.09 -11.67
N LEU A 86 -3.11 -13.40 -10.43
CA LEU A 86 -3.78 -12.44 -9.55
C LEU A 86 -2.88 -11.23 -9.38
N ALA A 87 -3.30 -10.12 -9.96
CA ALA A 87 -2.54 -8.89 -9.96
C ALA A 87 -3.44 -7.72 -10.32
N ILE A 88 -2.97 -6.54 -9.97
CA ILE A 88 -3.62 -5.30 -10.30
C ILE A 88 -2.61 -4.30 -10.82
N THR A 89 -2.94 -3.59 -11.90
CA THR A 89 -2.03 -2.61 -12.51
C THR A 89 -2.49 -1.19 -12.16
N TYR A 90 -1.69 -0.51 -11.36
CA TYR A 90 -1.89 0.88 -10.95
C TYR A 90 -0.78 1.75 -11.56
N ASN A 91 -1.18 2.64 -12.45
CA ASN A 91 -0.34 3.69 -13.04
C ASN A 91 -0.92 5.05 -12.63
N GLY A 92 -1.12 5.19 -11.33
CA GLY A 92 -1.86 6.25 -10.67
C GLY A 92 -1.88 5.99 -9.17
N SER A 93 -2.80 6.62 -8.43
CA SER A 93 -2.71 6.65 -6.96
C SER A 93 -3.84 5.87 -6.30
N ILE A 94 -3.50 5.13 -5.24
CA ILE A 94 -4.47 4.56 -4.30
C ILE A 94 -4.24 5.24 -2.96
N CYS A 95 -5.32 5.59 -2.27
CA CYS A 95 -5.24 6.26 -0.97
C CYS A 95 -6.10 5.50 0.03
N LEU A 96 -5.51 5.16 1.17
CA LEU A 96 -6.16 4.40 2.24
C LEU A 96 -6.31 5.30 3.47
N TYR A 97 -7.52 5.50 3.96
CA TYR A 97 -7.78 6.23 5.21
C TYR A 97 -8.67 5.40 6.12
N ASN A 98 -8.20 5.10 7.33
CA ASN A 98 -8.83 4.17 8.26
C ASN A 98 -9.22 2.85 7.57
N THR A 99 -8.33 2.36 6.71
CA THR A 99 -8.56 1.20 5.83
C THR A 99 -7.40 0.21 5.93
N HIS A 100 -7.75 -1.07 6.04
CA HIS A 100 -6.83 -2.19 6.02
C HIS A 100 -6.85 -2.82 4.64
N TRP A 101 -5.71 -2.90 3.98
CA TRP A 101 -5.58 -3.64 2.75
C TRP A 101 -4.55 -4.75 2.89
N ASN A 102 -5.02 -5.97 3.10
CA ASN A 102 -4.19 -7.16 3.02
C ASN A 102 -4.11 -7.63 1.55
N THR A 103 -2.95 -7.46 0.94
CA THR A 103 -2.74 -7.78 -0.47
C THR A 103 -2.45 -9.27 -0.62
N ASN A 104 -3.33 -9.96 -1.36
CA ASN A 104 -3.19 -11.37 -1.72
C ASN A 104 -2.82 -11.56 -3.21
N MET A 105 -2.34 -10.48 -3.85
CA MET A 105 -2.06 -10.37 -5.28
C MET A 105 -0.94 -9.35 -5.52
N ASP A 106 -0.34 -9.40 -6.72
CA ASP A 106 0.73 -8.47 -7.09
C ASP A 106 0.18 -7.05 -7.34
N ILE A 107 0.83 -6.03 -6.77
CA ILE A 107 0.61 -4.62 -7.14
C ILE A 107 1.65 -4.24 -8.20
N LYS A 108 1.20 -4.06 -9.44
CA LYS A 108 2.02 -3.71 -10.59
C LYS A 108 1.77 -2.27 -11.02
N GLY A 109 2.72 -1.74 -11.79
CA GLY A 109 2.64 -0.42 -12.40
C GLY A 109 3.58 0.60 -11.76
N HIS A 110 3.21 1.86 -11.81
CA HIS A 110 4.00 2.99 -11.34
C HIS A 110 3.12 3.98 -10.56
N ASP A 111 3.76 4.91 -9.87
CA ASP A 111 3.16 5.87 -8.95
C ASP A 111 2.96 5.30 -7.55
N CYS A 112 1.80 5.51 -6.90
CA CYS A 112 1.75 5.54 -5.45
C CYS A 112 0.58 4.80 -4.79
N VAL A 113 0.88 4.12 -3.68
CA VAL A 113 -0.12 3.72 -2.69
C VAL A 113 0.13 4.55 -1.44
N ALA A 114 -0.72 5.54 -1.18
CA ALA A 114 -0.72 6.34 0.03
C ALA A 114 -1.46 5.59 1.14
N VAL A 115 -0.73 5.29 2.21
CA VAL A 115 -1.26 4.76 3.46
C VAL A 115 -1.45 5.94 4.39
N GLY A 116 -2.68 6.40 4.53
CA GLY A 116 -3.09 7.52 5.35
C GLY A 116 -3.24 7.17 6.83
N SER A 117 -3.93 8.05 7.56
CA SER A 117 -4.22 7.87 8.98
C SER A 117 -5.02 6.62 9.28
N ASP A 118 -4.59 5.93 10.35
CA ASP A 118 -5.20 4.70 10.88
C ASP A 118 -5.35 3.59 9.84
N SER A 119 -4.52 3.63 8.80
CA SER A 119 -4.54 2.65 7.71
C SER A 119 -3.36 1.70 7.80
N ARG A 120 -3.60 0.49 7.30
CA ARG A 120 -2.60 -0.56 7.22
C ARG A 120 -2.57 -1.17 5.83
N LEU A 121 -1.38 -1.25 5.25
CA LEU A 121 -1.13 -2.00 4.03
C LEU A 121 -0.29 -3.23 4.39
N GLU A 122 -0.76 -4.42 4.05
CA GLU A 122 0.02 -5.64 4.20
C GLU A 122 0.41 -6.21 2.83
N ILE A 123 1.69 -6.44 2.64
CA ILE A 123 2.27 -7.01 1.41
C ILE A 123 2.90 -8.35 1.72
N SER A 124 2.55 -9.35 0.91
CA SER A 124 3.12 -10.69 1.04
C SER A 124 3.94 -11.08 -0.17
N PHE A 125 5.24 -11.26 0.05
CA PHE A 125 6.17 -11.81 -0.94
C PHE A 125 6.27 -13.34 -0.88
N ALA A 126 5.37 -14.03 -0.17
CA ALA A 126 5.37 -15.50 -0.08
C ALA A 126 5.23 -16.20 -1.45
N ARG A 127 4.71 -15.48 -2.47
CA ARG A 127 4.57 -15.97 -3.85
C ARG A 127 5.71 -15.53 -4.78
N GLY A 128 6.69 -14.79 -4.27
CA GLY A 128 7.84 -14.31 -5.02
C GLY A 128 8.10 -12.81 -4.88
N VAL A 129 9.20 -12.35 -5.48
CA VAL A 129 9.72 -10.97 -5.36
C VAL A 129 8.87 -9.89 -6.05
N ASN A 130 7.82 -10.27 -6.77
CA ASN A 130 7.02 -9.36 -7.60
C ASN A 130 5.72 -8.90 -6.92
N ALA A 131 5.56 -9.13 -5.61
CA ALA A 131 4.35 -8.75 -4.87
C ALA A 131 4.05 -7.25 -4.97
N VAL A 132 5.09 -6.42 -5.04
CA VAL A 132 5.00 -5.01 -5.42
C VAL A 132 6.10 -4.70 -6.42
N GLN A 133 5.74 -4.08 -7.53
CA GLN A 133 6.71 -3.68 -8.54
C GLN A 133 7.62 -2.56 -8.00
N ASN A 134 8.93 -2.64 -8.27
CA ASN A 134 9.92 -1.66 -7.83
C ASN A 134 9.78 -0.24 -8.42
N THR A 135 8.77 0.00 -9.26
CA THR A 135 8.39 1.33 -9.76
C THR A 135 7.22 1.93 -9.00
N GLN A 136 6.61 1.16 -8.09
CA GLN A 136 5.59 1.61 -7.17
C GLN A 136 6.26 2.20 -5.93
N THR A 137 5.69 3.30 -5.42
CA THR A 137 6.03 3.91 -4.14
C THR A 137 4.91 3.68 -3.14
N ILE A 138 5.25 3.25 -1.93
CA ILE A 138 4.32 3.20 -0.80
C ILE A 138 4.59 4.45 0.04
N TYR A 139 3.61 5.33 0.15
CA TYR A 139 3.75 6.55 0.94
C TYR A 139 3.09 6.36 2.30
N LEU A 140 3.87 6.45 3.38
CA LEU A 140 3.37 6.49 4.74
C LEU A 140 3.03 7.95 5.05
N GLU A 141 1.76 8.31 4.85
CA GLU A 141 1.31 9.70 4.83
C GLU A 141 1.16 10.29 6.23
N SER A 142 0.88 9.47 7.24
CA SER A 142 0.62 9.96 8.59
C SER A 142 1.38 9.18 9.67
N PRO A 143 1.51 9.75 10.89
CA PRO A 143 2.10 9.07 12.04
C PRO A 143 1.46 7.73 12.41
N ALA A 144 0.19 7.51 12.03
CA ALA A 144 -0.56 6.29 12.36
C ALA A 144 -0.53 5.26 11.21
N SER A 145 0.17 5.56 10.11
CA SER A 145 0.27 4.67 8.96
C SER A 145 1.14 3.46 9.26
N VAL A 146 0.70 2.29 8.81
CA VAL A 146 1.46 1.04 9.00
C VAL A 146 1.62 0.31 7.67
N LEU A 147 2.87 -0.02 7.35
CA LEU A 147 3.19 -0.99 6.31
C LEU A 147 3.64 -2.28 6.98
N ALA A 148 3.06 -3.41 6.60
CA ALA A 148 3.54 -4.72 7.01
C ALA A 148 4.00 -5.53 5.80
N ILE A 149 5.16 -6.15 5.92
CA ILE A 149 5.78 -6.92 4.85
C ILE A 149 6.03 -8.34 5.37
N SER A 150 5.58 -9.32 4.59
CA SER A 150 5.70 -10.74 4.91
C SER A 150 6.27 -11.56 3.76
N GLY A 151 6.65 -12.81 4.05
CA GLY A 151 7.26 -13.75 3.12
C GLY A 151 8.75 -13.49 2.86
N LEU A 152 9.43 -12.70 3.69
CA LEU A 152 10.80 -12.24 3.40
C LEU A 152 11.84 -13.36 3.51
N THR A 153 11.68 -14.25 4.49
CA THR A 153 12.67 -15.32 4.78
C THR A 153 12.68 -16.42 3.72
N SER A 154 11.57 -16.62 3.01
CA SER A 154 11.42 -17.62 1.94
C SER A 154 12.07 -17.22 0.61
N LEU A 155 12.49 -15.96 0.44
CA LEU A 155 12.93 -15.44 -0.87
C LEU A 155 14.43 -15.63 -1.10
N LEU A 156 14.82 -16.31 -2.18
CA LEU A 156 16.25 -16.41 -2.56
C LEU A 156 16.88 -15.05 -2.86
N THR A 157 16.10 -14.10 -3.38
CA THR A 157 16.54 -12.76 -3.70
C THR A 157 15.77 -11.76 -2.84
N PRO A 158 16.43 -10.82 -2.13
CA PRO A 158 15.75 -9.81 -1.34
C PRO A 158 14.86 -8.94 -2.24
N PRO A 159 13.60 -8.68 -1.86
CA PRO A 159 12.75 -7.77 -2.58
C PRO A 159 13.21 -6.32 -2.37
N PHE A 160 12.97 -5.49 -3.38
CA PHE A 160 13.27 -4.07 -3.38
C PHE A 160 11.96 -3.27 -3.35
N ILE A 161 11.82 -2.37 -2.37
CA ILE A 161 10.56 -1.64 -2.12
C ILE A 161 10.88 -0.14 -1.98
N ASN A 162 10.13 0.72 -2.69
CA ASN A 162 10.22 2.17 -2.46
C ASN A 162 9.20 2.62 -1.43
N ILE A 163 9.67 3.38 -0.45
CA ILE A 163 8.84 3.96 0.59
C ILE A 163 9.12 5.46 0.66
N ALA A 164 8.06 6.25 0.72
CA ALA A 164 8.12 7.67 1.04
C ALA A 164 7.49 7.94 2.41
N GLY A 165 7.89 9.03 3.06
CA GLY A 165 7.24 9.50 4.29
C GLY A 165 7.57 8.72 5.56
N PHE A 166 8.51 7.77 5.51
CA PHE A 166 8.90 7.03 6.71
C PHE A 166 9.44 7.98 7.80
N GLY A 167 8.89 7.90 9.00
CA GLY A 167 9.20 8.80 10.11
C GLY A 167 7.99 9.21 10.94
N GLN A 168 8.24 10.00 11.99
CA GLN A 168 7.20 10.54 12.87
C GLN A 168 6.26 9.46 13.42
N HIS A 169 6.80 8.33 13.86
CA HIS A 169 6.08 7.19 14.46
C HIS A 169 5.20 6.34 13.52
N ASN A 170 5.24 6.52 12.20
CA ASN A 170 4.75 5.45 11.32
C ASN A 170 5.67 4.22 11.39
N TRP A 171 5.14 3.05 11.05
CA TRP A 171 5.83 1.77 11.27
C TRP A 171 5.96 0.96 9.99
N ILE A 172 7.10 0.28 9.89
CA ILE A 172 7.32 -0.80 8.94
C ILE A 172 7.49 -2.10 9.74
N ASP A 173 6.47 -2.96 9.70
CA ASP A 173 6.47 -4.29 10.28
C ASP A 173 7.06 -5.30 9.28
N LEU A 174 7.96 -6.16 9.76
CA LEU A 174 8.62 -7.19 8.97
C LEU A 174 8.39 -8.56 9.64
N ASP A 175 8.08 -9.59 8.85
CA ASP A 175 7.96 -10.98 9.32
C ASP A 175 9.31 -11.68 9.57
N VAL A 176 10.33 -10.89 9.90
CA VAL A 176 11.67 -11.34 10.24
C VAL A 176 11.78 -11.35 11.76
N GLU A 177 12.19 -12.49 12.33
CA GLU A 177 12.37 -12.62 13.78
C GLU A 177 13.25 -11.50 14.33
N PHE A 178 12.78 -10.81 15.37
CA PHE A 178 13.61 -9.80 16.03
C PHE A 178 14.60 -10.48 16.97
N ASN A 179 15.88 -10.42 16.61
CA ASN A 179 16.97 -10.87 17.45
C ASN A 179 18.17 -9.93 17.29
N ASN A 180 18.58 -9.27 18.37
CA ASN A 180 19.66 -8.27 18.36
C ASN A 180 21.05 -8.82 18.02
N LEU A 181 21.23 -10.15 17.98
CA LEU A 181 22.48 -10.80 17.59
C LEU A 181 22.51 -11.20 16.12
N THR A 182 21.35 -11.28 15.47
CA THR A 182 21.24 -11.82 14.11
C THR A 182 20.50 -10.91 13.15
N THR A 183 19.72 -9.95 13.64
CA THR A 183 18.91 -9.05 12.82
C THR A 183 19.48 -7.65 12.92
N GLU A 184 20.00 -7.19 11.79
CA GLU A 184 20.71 -5.92 11.69
C GLU A 184 20.11 -5.08 10.57
N TYR A 185 20.39 -3.78 10.60
CA TYR A 185 20.04 -2.87 9.52
C TYR A 185 21.22 -1.95 9.19
N ASP A 186 21.35 -1.63 7.91
CA ASP A 186 22.33 -0.68 7.39
C ASP A 186 21.61 0.35 6.53
N TYR A 187 21.97 1.64 6.69
CA TYR A 187 21.47 2.72 5.83
C TYR A 187 22.63 3.35 5.06
N PHE A 188 22.47 3.44 3.75
CA PHE A 188 23.43 4.03 2.84
C PHE A 188 23.01 5.47 2.50
N GLU A 189 23.57 6.45 3.22
CA GLU A 189 23.16 7.86 3.14
C GLU A 189 23.13 8.42 1.70
N ASN A 190 24.12 8.07 0.87
CA ASN A 190 24.25 8.57 -0.50
C ASN A 190 23.20 8.02 -1.48
N SER A 191 22.62 6.86 -1.19
CA SER A 191 21.58 6.27 -2.05
C SER A 191 20.20 6.36 -1.43
N GLY A 192 20.10 6.58 -0.11
CA GLY A 192 18.85 6.48 0.62
C GLY A 192 18.34 5.05 0.78
N LEU A 193 19.21 4.06 0.60
CA LEU A 193 18.87 2.64 0.70
C LEU A 193 19.04 2.14 2.13
N LEU A 194 17.99 1.55 2.68
CA LEU A 194 18.00 0.82 3.94
C LEU A 194 17.95 -0.68 3.64
N VAL A 195 18.87 -1.44 4.23
CA VAL A 195 18.96 -2.89 4.05
C VAL A 195 18.77 -3.55 5.40
N ILE A 196 17.87 -4.53 5.45
CA ILE A 196 17.69 -5.39 6.63
C ILE A 196 18.36 -6.74 6.36
N THR A 197 19.12 -7.25 7.33
CA THR A 197 19.75 -8.55 7.25
C THR A 197 19.32 -9.45 8.41
N LEU A 198 19.26 -10.77 8.14
CA LEU A 198 19.07 -11.82 9.12
C LEU A 198 20.21 -12.82 8.97
N SER A 199 21.02 -13.02 10.02
CA SER A 199 22.18 -13.91 10.04
C SER A 199 23.12 -13.66 8.84
N LYS A 200 23.44 -12.38 8.57
CA LYS A 200 24.28 -11.89 7.45
C LYS A 200 23.69 -12.06 6.05
N ARG A 201 22.45 -12.56 5.92
CA ARG A 201 21.73 -12.62 4.65
C ARG A 201 20.81 -11.42 4.55
N GLN A 202 20.88 -10.67 3.45
CA GLN A 202 19.89 -9.61 3.17
C GLN A 202 18.50 -10.23 3.02
N VAL A 203 17.51 -9.64 3.67
CA VAL A 203 16.11 -10.12 3.64
C VAL A 203 15.17 -9.13 2.96
N VAL A 204 15.48 -7.83 3.00
CA VAL A 204 14.75 -6.79 2.25
C VAL A 204 15.63 -5.58 2.00
N GLN A 205 15.39 -4.91 0.86
CA GLN A 205 15.98 -3.64 0.49
C GLN A 205 14.86 -2.59 0.37
N ILE A 206 15.00 -1.48 1.09
CA ILE A 206 13.99 -0.45 1.21
C ILE A 206 14.60 0.90 0.80
N GLN A 207 14.15 1.46 -0.31
CA GLN A 207 14.51 2.79 -0.75
C GLN A 207 13.64 3.81 -0.02
N ILE A 208 14.21 4.54 0.95
CA ILE A 208 13.50 5.54 1.76
C ILE A 208 13.88 7.00 1.43
N GLY A 209 14.92 7.17 0.60
CA GLY A 209 15.49 8.48 0.25
C GLY A 209 16.64 8.88 1.18
N GLU A 210 17.35 9.92 0.78
CA GLU A 210 18.58 10.39 1.44
C GLU A 210 18.28 11.16 2.75
N SER A 211 19.32 11.62 3.44
CA SER A 211 19.24 12.55 4.58
C SER A 211 18.58 12.02 5.87
N TYR A 212 18.33 10.72 6.00
CA TYR A 212 17.96 10.16 7.30
C TYR A 212 19.20 10.03 8.19
N ASP A 213 19.02 10.26 9.49
CA ASP A 213 20.09 10.10 10.47
C ASP A 213 19.97 8.74 11.17
N LEU A 214 20.97 7.88 10.93
CA LEU A 214 21.10 6.53 11.48
C LEU A 214 20.84 6.44 12.99
N ARG A 215 21.16 7.49 13.76
CA ARG A 215 21.02 7.50 15.23
C ARG A 215 19.58 7.43 15.71
N TYR A 216 18.62 7.77 14.86
CA TYR A 216 17.20 7.75 15.19
C TYR A 216 16.46 6.52 14.65
N PHE A 217 17.13 5.64 13.91
CA PHE A 217 16.55 4.37 13.54
C PHE A 217 16.56 3.42 14.72
N LYS A 218 15.47 2.67 14.86
CA LYS A 218 15.34 1.60 15.83
C LYS A 218 14.72 0.41 15.15
N LEU A 219 15.33 -0.75 15.39
CA LEU A 219 14.73 -2.04 15.12
C LEU A 219 14.29 -2.63 16.46
N THR A 220 13.00 -2.93 16.59
CA THR A 220 12.39 -3.47 17.81
C THR A 220 11.58 -4.71 17.49
N SER A 221 11.06 -5.39 18.51
CA SER A 221 10.02 -6.39 18.31
C SER A 221 8.73 -5.71 17.80
N GLY A 222 8.09 -6.35 16.82
CA GLY A 222 6.82 -5.93 16.23
C GLY A 222 5.80 -7.07 16.20
N PRO A 223 4.55 -6.80 15.80
CA PRO A 223 3.46 -7.79 15.83
C PRO A 223 3.73 -9.07 15.03
N ALA A 224 4.49 -8.98 13.93
CA ALA A 224 4.80 -10.09 13.04
C ALA A 224 6.26 -10.60 13.16
N GLY A 225 7.08 -9.97 14.01
CA GLY A 225 8.52 -10.23 14.07
C GLY A 225 9.28 -8.98 14.49
N SER A 226 9.82 -8.26 13.51
CA SER A 226 10.57 -7.03 13.70
C SER A 226 9.76 -5.81 13.28
N ARG A 227 10.05 -4.67 13.89
CA ARG A 227 9.48 -3.37 13.54
C ARG A 227 10.60 -2.36 13.40
N LEU A 228 10.63 -1.68 12.25
CA LEU A 228 11.50 -0.55 12.01
C LEU A 228 10.76 0.74 12.35
N VAL A 229 11.44 1.61 13.09
CA VAL A 229 10.94 2.93 13.52
C VAL A 229 11.99 3.99 13.23
N TYR A 230 11.55 5.17 12.82
CA TYR A 230 12.34 6.40 12.77
C TYR A 230 11.57 7.51 13.49
N GLU A 231 12.17 8.09 14.53
CA GLU A 231 11.46 9.02 15.42
C GLU A 231 11.23 10.42 14.81
N PRO A 232 12.22 11.07 14.17
CA PRO A 232 12.03 12.37 13.53
C PRO A 232 11.06 12.29 12.35
N PRO A 233 10.53 13.45 11.91
CA PRO A 233 9.82 13.53 10.63
C PRO A 233 10.68 13.06 9.46
N SER A 234 10.02 12.51 8.44
CA SER A 234 10.70 12.16 7.18
C SER A 234 11.42 13.40 6.63
N PRO A 235 12.73 13.31 6.29
CA PRO A 235 13.47 14.43 5.72
C PRO A 235 13.10 14.70 4.27
N ASN A 236 12.40 13.76 3.61
CA ASN A 236 12.11 13.80 2.18
C ASN A 236 10.64 14.13 1.93
N THR A 237 10.40 14.96 0.90
CA THR A 237 9.05 15.21 0.40
C THR A 237 8.54 14.02 -0.41
N PRO A 238 7.30 13.56 -0.21
CA PRO A 238 6.73 12.48 -1.00
C PRO A 238 6.49 12.91 -2.46
N PRO A 239 6.40 11.96 -3.41
CA PRO A 239 6.01 12.26 -4.79
C PRO A 239 4.64 12.94 -4.86
N ASN A 240 4.48 13.95 -5.72
CA ASN A 240 3.19 14.64 -5.91
C ASN A 240 2.04 13.70 -6.31
N ALA A 241 2.36 12.59 -6.99
CA ALA A 241 1.37 11.57 -7.34
C ALA A 241 0.75 10.92 -6.09
N CYS A 242 1.41 10.93 -4.94
CA CYS A 242 0.90 10.35 -3.70
C CYS A 242 -0.12 11.24 -2.97
N SER A 243 -0.33 12.49 -3.40
CA SER A 243 -1.23 13.41 -2.70
C SER A 243 -2.70 13.07 -2.95
N CYS A 244 -3.46 12.87 -1.88
CA CYS A 244 -4.87 12.53 -1.93
C CYS A 244 -5.71 13.55 -1.16
N LYS A 245 -6.98 13.69 -1.55
CA LYS A 245 -7.93 14.58 -0.88
C LYS A 245 -8.90 13.70 -0.08
N LEU A 246 -9.06 14.00 1.19
CA LEU A 246 -10.07 13.35 2.02
C LEU A 246 -11.48 13.63 1.49
N ILE A 247 -12.33 12.61 1.54
CA ILE A 247 -13.74 12.63 1.10
C ILE A 247 -14.71 12.75 2.28
N CYS A 248 -14.28 12.31 3.47
CA CYS A 248 -14.88 12.60 4.76
C CYS A 248 -13.90 13.49 5.55
#